data_AF-A0A0C3LV92-F1
#
_entry.id   AF-A0A0C3LV92-F1
#
_cell.length_a   1.000
_cell.length_b   1.000
_cell.length_c   1.000
_cell.angle_alpha   90.00
_cell.angle_beta   90.00
_cell.angle_gamma   90.00
#
_symmetry.space_group_name_H-M   'P 1'
#
loop_
_entity.id
_entity.type
_entity.pdbx_description
1 polymer ?
#
loop_
_entity_poly.entity_id
_entity_poly.type
_entity_poly.pdbx_seq_one_letter_code
_entity_poly.pdbx_strand_id
1 'polypeptide(L)'
;MFAARAGAAHVVGVDMSNIIDQAQKIIEANGFKDKITLVKGKVEEVELPVKEFDIIISEWMGYFLLYESMLDTVLLARDKWLKKEGGLLFPDVCTMYLAAIEDGDYKEEKIGYWDNVYGFDYSCIKEVALREPLVDTVDLKAVVTKPFAFKRIDLSTAKKEDLAFEAPFKLKATRNDFIHAFIGWFDTEFSCLHVPLSFSTGPHARYTHWKQTVFYTRDTIAVSENEEIEGSIKVSPNARNNRDLDIVIKYQHNGSSGSTSETLEFQMCVSQL
;
A
#
# COMPACT_ATOMS: atom_id res chain seq x y z
N MET A 1 16.62 -7.03 16.39
CA MET A 1 16.57 -7.97 17.54
C MET A 1 16.01 -9.34 17.17
N PHE A 2 14.87 -9.46 16.48
CA PHE A 2 14.33 -10.78 16.09
C PHE A 2 15.33 -11.65 15.32
N ALA A 3 16.00 -11.12 14.30
CA ALA A 3 17.04 -11.84 13.55
C ALA A 3 18.18 -12.35 14.46
N ALA A 4 18.69 -11.51 15.37
CA ALA A 4 19.74 -11.91 16.31
C ALA A 4 19.27 -13.01 17.28
N ARG A 5 18.01 -12.93 17.75
CA ARG A 5 17.38 -13.97 18.58
C ARG A 5 17.18 -15.28 17.83
N ALA A 6 16.87 -15.21 16.53
CA ALA A 6 16.72 -16.36 15.65
C ALA A 6 18.05 -17.04 15.29
N GLY A 7 19.20 -16.51 15.74
CA GLY A 7 20.51 -17.13 15.56
C GLY A 7 21.37 -16.48 14.47
N ALA A 8 21.00 -15.31 13.93
CA ALA A 8 21.87 -14.58 13.02
C ALA A 8 23.25 -14.33 13.66
N ALA A 9 24.32 -14.60 12.89
CA ALA A 9 25.69 -14.40 13.35
C ALA A 9 25.99 -12.93 13.67
N HIS A 10 25.50 -12.03 12.81
CA HIS A 10 25.55 -10.59 13.02
C HIS A 10 24.35 -9.93 12.32
N VAL A 11 23.91 -8.78 12.82
CA VAL A 11 22.80 -8.00 12.22
C VAL A 11 23.25 -6.55 12.05
N VAL A 12 22.97 -5.97 10.89
CA VAL A 12 23.17 -4.53 10.66
C VAL A 12 21.81 -3.88 10.44
N GLY A 13 21.47 -2.88 11.26
CA GLY A 13 20.27 -2.06 11.10
C GLY A 13 20.65 -0.67 10.58
N VAL A 14 19.98 -0.21 9.53
CA VAL A 14 20.21 1.11 8.92
C VAL A 14 18.94 1.93 9.07
N ASP A 15 19.06 3.14 9.61
CA ASP A 15 17.94 4.09 9.71
C ASP A 15 18.48 5.52 9.70
N MET A 16 17.83 6.44 8.98
CA MET A 16 18.26 7.84 8.92
C MET A 16 17.72 8.68 10.09
N SER A 17 16.67 8.21 10.75
CA SER A 17 15.98 8.91 11.83
C SER A 17 16.78 8.93 13.13
N ASN A 18 16.50 9.91 13.98
CA ASN A 18 17.05 10.00 15.33
C ASN A 18 16.57 8.87 16.26
N ILE A 19 15.59 8.07 15.85
CA ILE A 19 15.15 6.89 16.60
C ILE A 19 16.29 5.90 16.82
N ILE A 20 17.30 5.89 15.94
CA ILE A 20 18.44 4.98 16.02
C ILE A 20 19.25 5.17 17.31
N ASP A 21 19.29 6.40 17.85
CA ASP A 21 19.97 6.71 19.11
C ASP A 21 19.29 6.02 20.30
N GLN A 22 17.96 5.83 20.23
CA GLN A 22 17.22 5.03 21.21
C GLN A 22 17.32 3.54 20.91
N ALA A 23 17.30 3.13 19.63
CA ALA A 23 17.50 1.74 19.24
C ALA A 23 18.83 1.20 19.78
N GLN A 24 19.90 2.01 19.81
CA GLN A 24 21.19 1.65 20.40
C GLN A 24 21.06 1.29 21.89
N LYS A 25 20.34 2.10 22.67
CA LYS A 25 20.09 1.83 24.09
C LYS A 25 19.24 0.57 24.27
N ILE A 26 18.25 0.36 23.41
CA ILE A 26 17.37 -0.81 23.46
C ILE A 26 18.17 -2.10 23.20
N ILE A 27 19.02 -2.14 22.17
CA ILE A 27 19.81 -3.35 21.89
C ILE A 27 20.82 -3.63 23.02
N GLU A 28 21.40 -2.61 23.64
CA GLU A 28 22.32 -2.76 24.78
C GLU A 28 21.60 -3.28 26.02
N ALA A 29 20.45 -2.71 26.38
CA ALA A 29 19.64 -3.16 27.51
C ALA A 29 19.17 -4.62 27.38
N ASN A 30 19.10 -5.13 26.16
CA ASN A 30 18.68 -6.51 25.86
C ASN A 30 19.86 -7.44 25.53
N GLY A 31 21.11 -7.03 25.78
CA GLY A 31 22.29 -7.89 25.59
C GLY A 31 22.66 -8.17 24.13
N PHE A 32 22.21 -7.34 23.20
CA PHE A 32 22.46 -7.48 21.75
C PHE A 32 23.54 -6.53 21.21
N LYS A 33 24.19 -5.74 22.07
CA LYS A 33 25.21 -4.74 21.69
C LYS A 33 26.29 -5.30 20.76
N ASP A 34 26.80 -6.50 21.04
CA ASP A 34 27.90 -7.10 20.26
C ASP A 34 27.41 -7.87 19.02
N LYS A 35 26.09 -8.08 18.88
CA LYS A 35 25.48 -8.82 17.76
C LYS A 35 24.80 -7.92 16.74
N ILE A 36 24.41 -6.71 17.13
CA ILE A 36 23.65 -5.78 16.28
C ILE A 36 24.44 -4.48 16.15
N THR A 37 24.83 -4.15 14.93
CA THR A 37 25.43 -2.85 14.59
C THR A 37 24.34 -1.95 14.01
N LEU A 38 24.18 -0.75 14.54
CA LEU A 38 23.26 0.25 14.02
C LEU A 38 24.04 1.34 13.27
N VAL A 39 23.59 1.67 12.06
CA VAL A 39 24.22 2.67 11.19
C VAL A 39 23.22 3.77 10.90
N LYS A 40 23.52 4.99 11.35
CA LYS A 40 22.68 6.16 11.12
C LYS A 40 22.94 6.74 9.75
N GLY A 41 21.92 6.77 8.90
CA GLY A 41 21.99 7.38 7.58
C GLY A 41 21.02 6.77 6.58
N LYS A 42 21.00 7.33 5.38
CA LYS A 42 20.20 6.81 4.27
C LYS A 42 20.89 5.61 3.63
N VAL A 43 20.15 4.56 3.33
CA VAL A 43 20.66 3.33 2.68
C VAL A 43 21.39 3.64 1.37
N GLU A 44 20.93 4.66 0.65
CA GLU A 44 21.52 5.18 -0.58
C GLU A 44 22.93 5.72 -0.38
N GLU A 45 23.21 6.30 0.78
CA GLU A 45 24.43 7.08 1.07
C GLU A 45 25.42 6.33 1.98
N VAL A 46 24.94 5.41 2.82
CA VAL A 46 25.80 4.73 3.79
C VAL A 46 26.69 3.67 3.17
N GLU A 47 27.87 3.52 3.77
CA GLU A 47 28.73 2.37 3.60
C GLU A 47 28.64 1.45 4.81
N LEU A 48 28.35 0.17 4.53
CA LEU A 48 28.30 -0.85 5.57
C LEU A 48 29.67 -1.54 5.71
N PRO A 49 30.03 -1.97 6.93
CA PRO A 49 31.27 -2.69 7.20
C PRO A 49 31.29 -4.08 6.53
N VAL A 50 30.11 -4.66 6.35
CA VAL A 50 29.89 -5.91 5.61
C VAL A 50 29.37 -5.56 4.22
N LYS A 51 29.97 -6.14 3.17
CA LYS A 51 29.60 -5.85 1.78
C LYS A 51 28.54 -6.80 1.20
N GLU A 52 28.25 -7.91 1.89
CA GLU A 52 27.32 -8.95 1.42
C GLU A 52 26.52 -9.57 2.57
N PHE A 53 25.20 -9.74 2.40
CA PHE A 53 24.26 -10.22 3.41
C PHE A 53 23.41 -11.37 2.87
N ASP A 54 23.23 -12.41 3.70
CA ASP A 54 22.38 -13.57 3.38
C ASP A 54 20.88 -13.22 3.33
N ILE A 55 20.45 -12.27 4.16
CA ILE A 55 19.03 -11.93 4.32
C ILE A 55 18.90 -10.42 4.45
N ILE A 56 17.95 -9.84 3.73
CA ILE A 56 17.45 -8.49 3.99
C ILE A 56 16.04 -8.61 4.56
N ILE A 57 15.85 -8.01 5.73
CA ILE A 57 14.55 -7.86 6.40
C ILE A 57 14.18 -6.37 6.38
N SER A 58 13.01 -6.04 5.87
CA SER A 58 12.54 -4.66 5.87
C SER A 58 11.02 -4.62 5.96
N GLU A 59 10.53 -3.80 6.86
CA GLU A 59 9.17 -3.30 6.83
C GLU A 59 9.27 -1.97 6.06
N TRP A 60 8.78 -1.96 4.83
CA TRP A 60 8.87 -0.84 3.88
C TRP A 60 7.51 -0.42 3.33
N MET A 61 6.45 -1.14 3.70
CA MET A 61 5.16 -1.03 3.05
C MET A 61 4.50 0.27 3.51
N GLY A 62 4.10 1.11 2.56
CA GLY A 62 3.29 2.29 2.84
C GLY A 62 1.80 2.01 2.76
N TYR A 63 0.98 3.03 2.98
CA TYR A 63 -0.42 2.99 2.55
C TYR A 63 -0.53 2.66 1.07
N PHE A 64 -1.56 1.92 0.67
CA PHE A 64 -1.67 1.40 -0.70
C PHE A 64 -0.38 0.71 -1.20
N LEU A 65 0.36 0.05 -0.30
CA LEU A 65 1.65 -0.62 -0.47
C LEU A 65 2.85 0.28 -0.82
N LEU A 66 2.70 1.16 -1.81
CA LEU A 66 3.80 1.87 -2.46
C LEU A 66 3.97 3.33 -2.00
N TYR A 67 3.09 3.82 -1.13
CA TYR A 67 3.19 5.19 -0.61
C TYR A 67 4.50 5.39 0.17
N GLU A 68 5.03 6.61 0.14
CA GLU A 68 6.37 7.00 0.63
C GLU A 68 7.57 6.41 -0.16
N SER A 69 7.32 5.56 -1.16
CA SER A 69 8.32 5.04 -2.11
C SER A 69 9.52 4.35 -1.45
N MET A 70 9.34 3.73 -0.28
CA MET A 70 10.44 3.07 0.45
C MET A 70 10.90 1.76 -0.21
N LEU A 71 10.08 1.15 -1.07
CA LEU A 71 10.47 -0.04 -1.82
C LEU A 71 11.70 0.21 -2.71
N ASP A 72 11.86 1.42 -3.26
CA ASP A 72 13.06 1.82 -4.02
C ASP A 72 14.35 1.55 -3.23
N THR A 73 14.33 1.91 -1.95
CA THR A 73 15.46 1.75 -1.02
C THR A 73 15.75 0.28 -0.75
N VAL A 74 14.71 -0.55 -0.63
CA VAL A 74 14.86 -2.01 -0.44
C VAL A 74 15.43 -2.67 -1.69
N LEU A 75 14.97 -2.29 -2.89
CA LEU A 75 15.51 -2.80 -4.15
C LEU A 75 16.98 -2.41 -4.32
N LEU A 76 17.35 -1.18 -3.94
CA LEU A 76 18.75 -0.73 -3.93
C LEU A 76 19.60 -1.56 -2.95
N ALA A 77 19.11 -1.80 -1.74
CA ALA A 77 19.79 -2.64 -0.76
C ALA A 77 19.96 -4.09 -1.26
N ARG A 78 18.92 -4.66 -1.87
CA ARG A 78 18.96 -5.98 -2.51
C ARG A 78 20.06 -6.04 -3.57
N ASP A 79 20.08 -5.07 -4.46
CA ASP A 79 21.01 -5.09 -5.60
C ASP A 79 22.46 -4.89 -5.16
N LYS A 80 22.69 -4.05 -4.15
CA LYS A 80 24.01 -3.67 -3.61
C LYS A 80 24.59 -4.69 -2.63
N TRP A 81 23.75 -5.30 -1.80
CA TRP A 81 24.21 -6.02 -0.60
C TRP A 81 23.68 -7.44 -0.44
N LEU A 82 22.60 -7.85 -1.11
CA LEU A 82 22.11 -9.22 -0.97
C LEU A 82 22.99 -10.20 -1.77
N LYS A 83 23.29 -11.36 -1.19
CA LYS A 83 23.93 -12.47 -1.92
C LYS A 83 23.12 -12.80 -3.17
N LYS A 84 23.81 -12.96 -4.31
CA LYS A 84 23.14 -13.35 -5.56
C LYS A 84 22.62 -14.79 -5.52
N GLU A 85 23.36 -15.68 -4.86
CA GLU A 85 22.96 -17.07 -4.65
C GLU A 85 22.52 -17.27 -3.21
N GLY A 86 21.31 -17.81 -3.02
CA GLY A 86 20.77 -18.14 -1.70
C GLY A 86 20.36 -16.94 -0.84
N GLY A 87 20.44 -15.71 -1.37
CA GLY A 87 19.98 -14.51 -0.68
C GLY A 87 18.46 -14.48 -0.53
N LEU A 88 17.96 -14.10 0.65
CA LEU A 88 16.53 -14.07 0.95
C LEU A 88 16.02 -12.67 1.28
N LEU A 89 14.77 -12.39 0.91
CA LEU A 89 14.06 -11.15 1.18
C LEU A 89 12.86 -11.41 2.08
N PHE A 90 12.67 -10.55 3.07
CA PHE A 90 11.64 -10.69 4.09
C PHE A 90 10.92 -9.35 4.26
N PRO A 91 9.68 -9.21 3.75
CA PRO A 91 8.97 -10.17 2.87
C PRO A 91 9.61 -10.26 1.47
N ASP A 92 9.22 -11.26 0.69
CA ASP A 92 9.68 -11.46 -0.70
C ASP A 92 8.60 -11.20 -1.75
N VAL A 93 7.33 -11.28 -1.38
CA VAL A 93 6.22 -11.08 -2.31
C VAL A 93 5.15 -10.19 -1.69
N CYS A 94 4.62 -9.27 -2.49
CA CYS A 94 3.43 -8.51 -2.14
C CYS A 94 2.42 -8.53 -3.29
N THR A 95 1.13 -8.63 -2.96
CA THR A 95 0.04 -8.61 -3.94
C THR A 95 -0.94 -7.52 -3.58
N MET A 96 -1.23 -6.63 -4.53
CA MET A 96 -2.21 -5.56 -4.39
C MET A 96 -3.56 -5.98 -4.94
N TYR A 97 -4.62 -5.62 -4.22
CA TYR A 97 -5.99 -5.99 -4.53
C TYR A 97 -6.88 -4.76 -4.61
N LEU A 98 -7.92 -4.86 -5.45
CA LEU A 98 -8.97 -3.88 -5.59
C LEU A 98 -10.33 -4.55 -5.37
N ALA A 99 -11.26 -3.85 -4.72
CA ALA A 99 -12.69 -4.18 -4.68
C ALA A 99 -13.52 -2.89 -4.69
N ALA A 100 -14.84 -3.00 -4.68
CA ALA A 100 -15.75 -1.87 -4.58
C ALA A 100 -16.66 -2.01 -3.35
N ILE A 101 -17.05 -0.87 -2.78
CA ILE A 101 -17.81 -0.80 -1.53
C ILE A 101 -19.06 0.07 -1.64
N GLU A 102 -20.05 -0.29 -0.84
CA GLU A 102 -21.13 0.59 -0.40
C GLU A 102 -20.59 1.42 0.78
N ASP A 103 -20.75 2.75 0.74
CA ASP A 103 -20.22 3.67 1.75
C ASP A 103 -20.94 5.03 1.70
N GLY A 104 -22.24 5.02 1.40
CA GLY A 104 -23.01 6.22 1.09
C GLY A 104 -23.07 7.20 2.26
N ASP A 105 -23.33 6.70 3.47
CA ASP A 105 -23.41 7.52 4.68
C ASP A 105 -22.07 8.21 4.99
N TYR A 106 -20.94 7.49 4.86
CA TYR A 106 -19.62 8.04 5.16
C TYR A 106 -19.13 8.97 4.04
N LYS A 107 -19.46 8.67 2.77
CA LYS A 107 -19.24 9.60 1.64
C LYS A 107 -20.00 10.90 1.87
N GLU A 108 -21.24 10.86 2.34
CA GLU A 108 -22.00 12.07 2.65
C GLU A 108 -21.34 12.88 3.79
N GLU A 109 -20.88 12.20 4.85
CA GLU A 109 -20.17 12.85 5.96
C GLU A 109 -18.84 13.51 5.54
N LYS A 110 -18.06 12.86 4.66
CA LYS A 110 -16.71 13.34 4.29
C LYS A 110 -16.67 14.23 3.06
N ILE A 111 -17.58 13.99 2.11
CA ILE A 111 -17.62 14.65 0.81
C ILE A 111 -18.84 15.55 0.69
N GLY A 112 -20.03 15.07 1.06
CA GLY A 112 -21.30 15.84 1.00
C GLY A 112 -21.34 17.02 1.98
N TYR A 113 -20.69 16.90 3.15
CA TYR A 113 -20.58 17.96 4.15
C TYR A 113 -20.13 19.33 3.57
N TRP A 114 -19.27 19.32 2.55
CA TRP A 114 -18.76 20.53 1.92
C TRP A 114 -19.82 21.29 1.11
N ASP A 115 -20.92 20.66 0.71
CA ASP A 115 -22.00 21.35 0.01
C ASP A 115 -22.72 22.37 0.92
N ASN A 116 -22.71 22.15 2.24
CA ASN A 116 -23.37 23.03 3.19
C ASN A 116 -22.72 22.98 4.59
N VAL A 117 -21.72 23.84 4.79
CA VAL A 117 -21.05 24.01 6.07
C VAL A 117 -21.77 25.12 6.84
N TYR A 118 -22.71 24.77 7.71
CA TYR A 118 -23.50 25.72 8.52
C TYR A 118 -24.26 26.80 7.73
N GLY A 119 -24.73 26.48 6.53
CA GLY A 119 -25.40 27.39 5.60
C GLY A 119 -24.48 28.00 4.54
N PHE A 120 -23.18 27.70 4.57
CA PHE A 120 -22.20 28.20 3.62
C PHE A 120 -21.81 27.13 2.59
N ASP A 121 -21.79 27.52 1.31
CA ASP A 121 -21.37 26.66 0.20
C ASP A 121 -19.83 26.57 0.16
N TYR A 122 -19.30 25.38 0.47
CA TYR A 122 -17.87 25.04 0.42
C TYR A 122 -17.60 24.00 -0.67
N SER A 123 -18.49 23.83 -1.64
CA SER A 123 -18.40 22.80 -2.70
C SER A 123 -17.11 22.87 -3.52
N CYS A 124 -16.41 24.00 -3.52
CA CYS A 124 -15.07 24.10 -4.13
C CYS A 124 -14.02 23.19 -3.47
N ILE A 125 -14.20 22.82 -2.19
CA ILE A 125 -13.33 21.88 -1.46
C ILE A 125 -13.68 20.42 -1.81
N LYS A 126 -14.94 20.14 -2.15
CA LYS A 126 -15.41 18.79 -2.51
C LYS A 126 -14.59 18.17 -3.65
N GLU A 127 -14.26 18.98 -4.65
CA GLU A 127 -13.43 18.54 -5.79
C GLU A 127 -11.99 18.21 -5.40
N VAL A 128 -11.48 18.82 -4.32
CA VAL A 128 -10.16 18.49 -3.77
C VAL A 128 -10.26 17.22 -2.93
N ALA A 129 -11.26 17.13 -2.05
CA ALA A 129 -11.47 15.98 -1.18
C ALA A 129 -11.71 14.68 -1.98
N LEU A 130 -12.40 14.73 -3.12
CA LEU A 130 -12.58 13.57 -4.01
C LEU A 130 -11.29 13.08 -4.66
N ARG A 131 -10.24 13.91 -4.74
CA ARG A 131 -8.94 13.54 -5.32
C ARG A 131 -7.98 12.97 -4.28
N GLU A 132 -8.30 13.07 -3.00
CA GLU A 132 -7.45 12.59 -1.91
C GLU A 132 -8.00 11.25 -1.40
N PRO A 133 -7.29 10.12 -1.62
CA PRO A 133 -7.71 8.84 -1.09
C PRO A 133 -7.74 8.83 0.43
N LEU A 134 -8.78 8.21 1.01
CA LEU A 134 -8.91 8.10 2.46
C LEU A 134 -8.23 6.83 2.95
N VAL A 135 -7.50 6.89 4.08
CA VAL A 135 -6.96 5.70 4.74
C VAL A 135 -7.80 5.36 5.96
N ASP A 136 -8.69 4.38 5.83
CA ASP A 136 -9.54 3.97 6.92
C ASP A 136 -9.89 2.47 6.92
N THR A 137 -10.44 2.00 8.04
CA THR A 137 -10.90 0.61 8.17
C THR A 137 -12.27 0.46 7.54
N VAL A 138 -12.41 -0.51 6.66
CA VAL A 138 -13.65 -0.82 5.94
C VAL A 138 -14.25 -2.11 6.52
N ASP A 139 -15.53 -2.07 6.90
CA ASP A 139 -16.25 -3.28 7.31
C ASP A 139 -16.37 -4.23 6.10
N LEU A 140 -16.07 -5.50 6.28
CA LEU A 140 -16.23 -6.52 5.24
C LEU A 140 -17.64 -6.53 4.63
N LYS A 141 -18.67 -6.18 5.39
CA LYS A 141 -20.06 -6.09 4.90
C LYS A 141 -20.24 -4.98 3.86
N ALA A 142 -19.45 -3.92 3.90
CA ALA A 142 -19.48 -2.85 2.91
C ALA A 142 -19.00 -3.32 1.52
N VAL A 143 -18.21 -4.40 1.45
CA VAL A 143 -17.66 -4.92 0.19
C VAL A 143 -18.76 -5.52 -0.68
N VAL A 144 -18.95 -4.96 -1.87
CA VAL A 144 -20.00 -5.33 -2.83
C VAL A 144 -19.46 -6.30 -3.89
N THR A 145 -18.16 -6.28 -4.19
CA THR A 145 -17.57 -7.07 -5.28
C THR A 145 -16.61 -8.14 -4.78
N LYS A 146 -16.32 -9.14 -5.63
CA LYS A 146 -15.16 -10.00 -5.42
C LYS A 146 -13.87 -9.17 -5.51
N PRO A 147 -12.85 -9.47 -4.69
CA PRO A 147 -11.54 -8.83 -4.79
C PRO A 147 -10.84 -9.24 -6.10
N PHE A 148 -10.09 -8.32 -6.70
CA PHE A 148 -9.26 -8.60 -7.87
C PHE A 148 -7.79 -8.27 -7.58
N ALA A 149 -6.92 -9.26 -7.71
CA ALA A 149 -5.46 -9.07 -7.60
C ALA A 149 -4.95 -8.42 -8.89
N PHE A 150 -4.63 -7.12 -8.85
CA PHE A 150 -4.25 -6.38 -10.05
C PHE A 150 -2.74 -6.24 -10.22
N LYS A 151 -1.96 -6.38 -9.14
CA LYS A 151 -0.49 -6.30 -9.20
C LYS A 151 0.13 -7.26 -8.20
N ARG A 152 1.02 -8.12 -8.68
CA ARG A 152 1.93 -8.91 -7.85
C ARG A 152 3.35 -8.38 -8.04
N ILE A 153 4.05 -8.15 -6.93
CA ILE A 153 5.42 -7.66 -6.91
C ILE A 153 6.28 -8.75 -6.26
N ASP A 154 7.22 -9.28 -7.04
CA ASP A 154 8.22 -10.22 -6.56
C ASP A 154 9.52 -9.47 -6.27
N LEU A 155 9.84 -9.27 -5.00
CA LEU A 155 11.00 -8.47 -4.59
C LEU A 155 12.31 -9.09 -5.03
N SER A 156 12.37 -10.37 -5.39
CA SER A 156 13.60 -11.00 -5.89
C SER A 156 13.97 -10.53 -7.31
N THR A 157 12.97 -10.10 -8.09
CA THR A 157 13.15 -9.75 -9.52
C THR A 157 12.69 -8.33 -9.88
N ALA A 158 11.85 -7.71 -9.05
CA ALA A 158 11.31 -6.38 -9.31
C ALA A 158 12.40 -5.33 -9.50
N LYS A 159 12.16 -4.41 -10.41
CA LYS A 159 12.97 -3.22 -10.64
C LYS A 159 12.17 -1.99 -10.28
N LYS A 160 12.87 -0.88 -10.05
CA LYS A 160 12.25 0.43 -9.80
C LYS A 160 11.25 0.83 -10.90
N GLU A 161 11.57 0.53 -12.16
CA GLU A 161 10.68 0.79 -13.31
C GLU A 161 9.38 -0.01 -13.27
N ASP A 162 9.33 -1.15 -12.57
CA ASP A 162 8.13 -1.98 -12.43
C ASP A 162 7.11 -1.41 -11.44
N LEU A 163 7.52 -0.41 -10.64
CA LEU A 163 6.71 0.23 -9.60
C LEU A 163 5.85 1.38 -10.14
N ALA A 164 6.15 1.86 -11.35
CA ALA A 164 5.26 2.71 -12.13
C ALA A 164 4.57 1.85 -13.20
N PHE A 165 3.28 1.56 -13.03
CA PHE A 165 2.58 0.58 -13.86
C PHE A 165 1.14 0.97 -14.14
N GLU A 166 0.57 0.36 -15.17
CA GLU A 166 -0.87 0.30 -15.42
C GLU A 166 -1.28 -1.18 -15.50
N ALA A 167 -2.34 -1.54 -14.78
CA ALA A 167 -2.83 -2.91 -14.71
C ALA A 167 -4.35 -2.94 -14.93
N PRO A 168 -4.87 -3.94 -15.66
CA PRO A 168 -6.31 -4.13 -15.79
C PRO A 168 -6.91 -4.68 -14.50
N PHE A 169 -8.20 -4.41 -14.27
CA PHE A 169 -8.98 -5.06 -13.23
C PHE A 169 -10.38 -5.43 -13.72
N LYS A 170 -10.98 -6.41 -13.05
CA LYS A 170 -12.38 -6.80 -13.26
C LYS A 170 -13.04 -7.18 -11.94
N LEU A 171 -14.01 -6.39 -11.51
CA LEU A 171 -14.74 -6.57 -10.25
C LEU A 171 -16.13 -7.12 -10.55
N LYS A 172 -16.45 -8.28 -9.99
CA LYS A 172 -17.78 -8.90 -10.13
C LYS A 172 -18.63 -8.60 -8.89
N ALA A 173 -19.78 -7.97 -9.07
CA ALA A 173 -20.74 -7.71 -8.01
C ALA A 173 -21.27 -9.02 -7.40
N THR A 174 -21.35 -9.07 -6.08
CA THR A 174 -21.79 -10.24 -5.29
C THR A 174 -23.21 -10.13 -4.77
N ARG A 175 -23.82 -8.96 -4.92
CA ARG A 175 -25.20 -8.66 -4.55
C ARG A 175 -25.67 -7.41 -5.30
N ASN A 176 -26.98 -7.17 -5.31
CA ASN A 176 -27.55 -5.91 -5.76
C ASN A 176 -27.23 -4.83 -4.72
N ASP A 177 -26.55 -3.76 -5.12
CA ASP A 177 -26.16 -2.68 -4.22
C ASP A 177 -25.72 -1.42 -4.96
N PHE A 178 -25.28 -0.42 -4.21
CA PHE A 178 -24.64 0.79 -4.70
C PHE A 178 -23.14 0.79 -4.38
N ILE A 179 -22.35 1.22 -5.35
CA ILE A 179 -20.90 1.41 -5.20
C ILE A 179 -20.61 2.90 -5.12
N HIS A 180 -19.95 3.29 -4.04
CA HIS A 180 -19.58 4.67 -3.72
C HIS A 180 -18.06 4.90 -3.79
N ALA A 181 -17.27 3.83 -3.69
CA ALA A 181 -15.82 3.89 -3.76
C ALA A 181 -15.21 2.56 -4.22
N PHE A 182 -14.00 2.62 -4.75
CA PHE A 182 -13.09 1.48 -4.80
C PHE A 182 -12.27 1.42 -3.51
N ILE A 183 -11.87 0.21 -3.11
CA ILE A 183 -10.95 -0.01 -2.00
C ILE A 183 -9.72 -0.77 -2.46
N GLY A 184 -8.56 -0.31 -2.01
CA GLY A 184 -7.26 -0.89 -2.25
C GLY A 184 -6.63 -1.43 -0.97
N TRP A 185 -6.04 -2.61 -1.04
CA TRP A 185 -5.21 -3.17 0.04
C TRP A 185 -4.11 -4.07 -0.55
N PHE A 186 -3.27 -4.60 0.32
CA PHE A 186 -2.23 -5.53 -0.07
C PHE A 186 -2.10 -6.72 0.89
N ASP A 187 -1.60 -7.81 0.34
CA ASP A 187 -1.14 -8.98 1.08
C ASP A 187 0.38 -9.07 0.97
N THR A 188 1.00 -9.55 2.03
CA THR A 188 2.45 -9.72 2.14
C THR A 188 2.75 -11.17 2.46
N GLU A 189 3.67 -11.77 1.70
CA GLU A 189 4.07 -13.16 1.84
C GLU A 189 5.57 -13.27 2.14
N PHE A 190 5.92 -14.32 2.88
CA PHE A 190 7.29 -14.80 3.13
C PHE A 190 7.40 -16.18 2.47
N SER A 191 7.35 -16.20 1.14
CA SER A 191 7.18 -17.41 0.33
C SER A 191 8.43 -18.30 0.31
N CYS A 192 9.60 -17.71 0.58
CA CYS A 192 10.87 -18.43 0.71
C CYS A 192 11.01 -19.30 1.97
N LEU A 193 10.03 -19.29 2.88
CA LEU A 193 10.04 -20.09 4.11
C LEU A 193 9.56 -21.53 3.87
N HIS A 194 10.10 -22.49 4.64
CA HIS A 194 9.60 -23.88 4.63
C HIS A 194 8.10 -23.96 4.96
N VAL A 195 7.65 -23.13 5.89
CA VAL A 195 6.21 -22.92 6.15
C VAL A 195 5.88 -21.52 5.68
N PRO A 196 5.12 -21.36 4.57
CA PRO A 196 4.74 -20.06 4.07
C PRO A 196 4.01 -19.27 5.15
N LEU A 197 4.47 -18.03 5.37
CA LEU A 197 3.83 -17.08 6.26
C LEU A 197 3.31 -15.93 5.42
N SER A 198 2.11 -15.44 5.72
CA SER A 198 1.56 -14.26 5.09
C SER A 198 0.64 -13.51 6.04
N PHE A 199 0.39 -12.24 5.74
CA PHE A 199 -0.70 -11.48 6.32
C PHE A 199 -1.36 -10.62 5.26
N SER A 200 -2.63 -10.29 5.49
CA SER A 200 -3.41 -9.40 4.63
C SER A 200 -3.75 -8.12 5.38
N THR A 201 -3.78 -7.01 4.64
CA THR A 201 -4.35 -5.73 5.09
C THR A 201 -5.79 -5.56 4.62
N GLY A 202 -6.40 -6.58 4.02
CA GLY A 202 -7.76 -6.51 3.51
C GLY A 202 -8.83 -6.42 4.61
N PRO A 203 -10.06 -5.98 4.26
CA PRO A 203 -11.16 -5.80 5.22
C PRO A 203 -11.65 -7.12 5.85
N HIS A 204 -11.29 -8.26 5.25
CA HIS A 204 -11.58 -9.60 5.78
C HIS A 204 -10.57 -10.06 6.86
N ALA A 205 -9.45 -9.35 6.99
CA ALA A 205 -8.35 -9.71 7.88
C ALA A 205 -8.43 -8.95 9.21
N ARG A 206 -7.52 -9.28 10.12
CA ARG A 206 -7.38 -8.54 11.38
C ARG A 206 -6.82 -7.15 11.11
N TYR A 207 -7.20 -6.20 11.96
CA TYR A 207 -6.71 -4.83 11.91
C TYR A 207 -5.18 -4.75 11.77
N THR A 208 -4.73 -3.89 10.87
CA THR A 208 -3.35 -3.43 10.74
C THR A 208 -3.34 -1.91 10.67
N HIS A 209 -2.19 -1.29 10.95
CA HIS A 209 -2.08 0.17 10.90
C HIS A 209 -2.22 0.75 9.49
N TRP A 210 -2.00 -0.06 8.43
CA TRP A 210 -2.23 0.34 7.05
C TRP A 210 -3.70 0.51 6.69
N LYS A 211 -4.60 -0.15 7.43
CA LYS A 211 -6.04 -0.21 7.14
C LYS A 211 -6.27 -0.52 5.64
N GLN A 212 -7.18 0.19 4.97
CA GLN A 212 -7.38 0.14 3.52
C GLN A 212 -7.34 1.56 2.94
N THR A 213 -7.09 1.66 1.64
CA THR A 213 -7.14 2.94 0.91
C THR A 213 -8.45 3.01 0.12
N VAL A 214 -9.24 4.05 0.37
CA VAL A 214 -10.57 4.28 -0.20
C VAL A 214 -10.50 5.35 -1.29
N PHE A 215 -11.04 5.02 -2.46
CA PHE A 215 -11.06 5.85 -3.66
C PHE A 215 -12.52 6.16 -4.03
N TYR A 216 -13.06 7.26 -3.52
CA TYR A 216 -14.44 7.64 -3.79
C TYR A 216 -14.67 7.90 -5.28
N THR A 217 -15.77 7.36 -5.81
CA THR A 217 -16.27 7.73 -7.15
C THR A 217 -16.97 9.07 -7.07
N ARG A 218 -17.04 9.83 -8.17
CA ARG A 218 -17.83 11.06 -8.19
C ARG A 218 -19.32 10.70 -8.07
N ASP A 219 -19.79 9.86 -8.98
CA ASP A 219 -21.17 9.39 -9.03
C ASP A 219 -21.32 7.99 -8.42
N THR A 220 -22.50 7.72 -7.87
CA THR A 220 -22.86 6.39 -7.34
C THR A 220 -23.14 5.43 -8.49
N ILE A 221 -22.56 4.23 -8.43
CA ILE A 221 -22.77 3.18 -9.44
C ILE A 221 -23.75 2.15 -8.88
N ALA A 222 -24.93 2.03 -9.48
CA ALA A 222 -25.90 1.00 -9.11
C ALA A 222 -25.57 -0.31 -9.83
N VAL A 223 -25.35 -1.40 -9.09
CA VAL A 223 -25.00 -2.71 -9.65
C VAL A 223 -25.99 -3.79 -9.24
N SER A 224 -26.23 -4.74 -10.15
CA SER A 224 -26.91 -6.00 -9.85
C SER A 224 -25.90 -7.13 -9.63
N GLU A 225 -26.32 -8.15 -8.88
CA GLU A 225 -25.54 -9.35 -8.66
C GLU A 225 -25.06 -9.94 -10.00
N ASN A 226 -23.79 -10.33 -10.05
CA ASN A 226 -23.09 -10.85 -11.21
C ASN A 226 -22.74 -9.85 -12.31
N GLU A 227 -23.17 -8.59 -12.23
CA GLU A 227 -22.65 -7.55 -13.12
C GLU A 227 -21.17 -7.27 -12.82
N GLU A 228 -20.49 -6.71 -13.81
CA GLU A 228 -19.06 -6.49 -13.76
C GLU A 228 -18.72 -5.02 -13.97
N ILE A 229 -17.66 -4.59 -13.29
CA ILE A 229 -16.98 -3.31 -13.49
C ILE A 229 -15.57 -3.66 -13.92
N GLU A 230 -15.15 -3.14 -15.06
CA GLU A 230 -13.83 -3.41 -15.61
C GLU A 230 -13.12 -2.13 -15.99
N GLY A 231 -11.79 -2.17 -16.03
CA GLY A 231 -11.02 -0.96 -16.18
C GLY A 231 -9.53 -1.16 -16.03
N SER A 232 -8.82 -0.05 -15.85
CA SER A 232 -7.40 -0.05 -15.53
C SER A 232 -7.11 0.85 -14.34
N ILE A 233 -6.11 0.44 -13.56
CA ILE A 233 -5.51 1.24 -12.50
C ILE A 233 -4.07 1.52 -12.88
N LYS A 234 -3.72 2.81 -12.91
CA LYS A 234 -2.35 3.29 -13.10
C LYS A 234 -1.84 3.85 -11.78
N VAL A 235 -0.64 3.44 -11.40
CA VAL A 235 0.05 3.89 -10.19
C VAL A 235 1.42 4.39 -10.61
N SER A 236 1.80 5.59 -10.21
CA SER A 236 3.12 6.15 -10.47
C SER A 236 3.55 7.15 -9.39
N PRO A 237 4.85 7.27 -9.12
CA PRO A 237 5.37 8.36 -8.29
C PRO A 237 4.99 9.72 -8.88
N ASN A 238 4.65 10.68 -8.02
CA ASN A 238 4.35 12.04 -8.46
C ASN A 238 5.59 12.74 -9.03
N ALA A 239 5.39 13.54 -10.08
CA ALA A 239 6.48 14.22 -10.79
C ALA A 239 7.18 15.31 -9.96
N ARG A 240 6.49 15.92 -8.99
CA ARG A 240 7.04 16.98 -8.12
C ARG A 240 7.71 16.40 -6.87
N ASN A 241 7.11 15.38 -6.28
CA ASN A 241 7.62 14.71 -5.09
C ASN A 241 7.47 13.19 -5.26
N ASN A 242 8.59 12.50 -5.44
CA ASN A 242 8.60 11.06 -5.72
C ASN A 242 8.12 10.19 -4.55
N ARG A 243 7.85 10.75 -3.37
CA ARG A 243 7.25 10.05 -2.24
C ARG A 243 5.71 10.10 -2.25
N ASP A 244 5.13 11.02 -3.01
CA ASP A 244 3.70 11.09 -3.26
C ASP A 244 3.33 10.11 -4.40
N LEU A 245 2.08 9.64 -4.41
CA LEU A 245 1.57 8.75 -5.45
C LEU A 245 0.47 9.43 -6.26
N ASP A 246 0.62 9.37 -7.58
CA ASP A 246 -0.45 9.65 -8.54
C ASP A 246 -1.13 8.32 -8.91
N ILE A 247 -2.44 8.24 -8.72
CA ILE A 247 -3.25 7.05 -9.00
C ILE A 247 -4.36 7.45 -9.95
N VAL A 248 -4.51 6.71 -11.05
CA VAL A 248 -5.60 6.91 -12.01
C VAL A 248 -6.41 5.64 -12.14
N ILE A 249 -7.70 5.70 -11.83
CA ILE A 249 -8.64 4.59 -12.01
C ILE A 249 -9.57 4.93 -13.15
N LYS A 250 -9.46 4.17 -14.25
CA LYS A 250 -10.41 4.22 -15.36
C LYS A 250 -11.33 3.03 -15.24
N TYR A 251 -12.63 3.24 -15.29
CA TYR A 251 -13.59 2.14 -15.24
C TYR A 251 -14.72 2.33 -16.22
N GLN A 252 -15.34 1.21 -16.55
CA GLN A 252 -16.59 1.14 -17.27
C GLN A 252 -17.49 0.10 -16.62
N HIS A 253 -18.78 0.40 -16.60
CA HIS A 253 -19.82 -0.49 -16.16
C HIS A 253 -20.98 -0.38 -17.13
N ASN A 254 -21.43 -1.51 -17.67
CA ASN A 254 -22.58 -1.61 -18.56
C ASN A 254 -23.60 -2.53 -17.90
N GLY A 255 -24.37 -1.97 -16.96
CA GLY A 255 -25.35 -2.69 -16.18
C GLY A 255 -26.77 -2.53 -16.70
N SER A 256 -27.68 -3.30 -16.11
CA SER A 256 -29.12 -3.20 -16.32
C SER A 256 -29.71 -1.86 -15.87
N SER A 257 -29.06 -1.19 -14.90
CA SER A 257 -29.41 0.13 -14.36
C SER A 257 -28.91 1.29 -15.21
N GLY A 258 -28.03 1.04 -16.18
CA GLY A 258 -27.42 2.04 -17.04
C GLY A 258 -25.94 1.73 -17.34
N SER A 259 -25.33 2.56 -18.19
CA SER A 259 -23.90 2.52 -18.43
C SER A 259 -23.21 3.73 -17.82
N THR A 260 -22.03 3.50 -17.24
CA THR A 260 -21.15 4.57 -16.77
C THR A 260 -19.71 4.29 -17.17
N SER A 261 -18.97 5.34 -17.49
CA SER A 261 -17.52 5.28 -17.68
C SER A 261 -16.91 6.57 -17.20
N GLU A 262 -15.90 6.44 -16.33
CA GLU A 262 -15.24 7.59 -15.73
C GLU A 262 -13.73 7.34 -15.60
N THR A 263 -12.97 8.44 -15.57
CA THR A 263 -11.56 8.46 -15.19
C THR A 263 -11.44 9.26 -13.90
N LEU A 264 -10.99 8.59 -12.85
CA LEU A 264 -10.74 9.19 -11.54
C LEU A 264 -9.23 9.41 -11.38
N GLU A 265 -8.85 10.61 -10.96
CA GLU A 265 -7.45 10.97 -10.70
C GLU A 265 -7.29 11.30 -9.21
N PHE A 266 -6.37 10.60 -8.56
CA PHE A 266 -6.11 10.71 -7.14
C PHE A 266 -4.65 11.05 -6.87
N GLN A 267 -4.41 11.77 -5.78
CA GLN A 267 -3.09 12.14 -5.28
C GLN A 267 -2.98 11.78 -3.80
N MET A 268 -2.02 10.91 -3.44
CA MET A 268 -1.67 10.62 -2.05
C MET A 268 -0.41 11.40 -1.69
N CYS A 269 -0.52 12.40 -0.80
CA CYS A 269 0.54 13.35 -0.48
C CYS A 269 1.10 13.18 0.94
N VAL A 270 2.43 13.10 1.07
CA VAL A 270 3.18 12.93 2.33
C VAL A 270 2.99 14.10 3.32
N SER A 271 2.52 15.26 2.85
CA SER A 271 2.35 16.45 3.69
C SER A 271 1.03 16.51 4.49
N GLN A 272 0.28 15.42 4.61
CA GLN A 272 -1.03 15.40 5.30
C GLN A 272 -1.13 14.47 6.53
N LEU A 273 0.00 13.94 7.05
CA LEU A 273 0.03 13.14 8.28
C LEU A 273 0.84 13.81 9.39
#